data_AF-A0A8H4NL81-F1
#
_entry.id   AF-A0A8H4NL81-F1
#
_cell.length_a   1.000
_cell.length_b   1.000
_cell.length_c   1.000
_cell.angle_alpha   90.00
_cell.angle_beta   90.00
_cell.angle_gamma   90.00
#
_symmetry.space_group_name_H-M   'P 1'
#
loop_
_entity.id
_entity.type
_entity.pdbx_description
1 polymer ?
#
loop_
_entity_poly.entity_id
_entity_poly.type
_entity_poly.pdbx_seq_one_letter_code
_entity_poly.pdbx_strand_id
1 'polypeptide(L)'
;MAPPPNPNLPLQERLLALAKTLQFGWFVGHLTLILTTGRYFLSWIRMNYYTRMAQLSYRTAFIAAAVTYGIVVYKTMRARAKTGARAAPTPMALLADENIQYLAMALVWLFSPQYPLALIPYTIYSVFHVATYTRANLIPVLLAPKPAPEAADGASPSRQAANSPLANQIGAFVKEYYDASMAIVSYLEIALWGRILLSAILFQRRSWILIVLYTAFLRARYSQSTHVQTAFRQLGARVDSLVSAQGTPPAARQVWGAVKEAGKQFHDATDVSKYISGPVKKTS
;
A
#
# COMPACT_ATOMS: atom_id res chain seq x y z
N MET A 1 20.80 -0.70 4.28
CA MET A 1 20.32 -2.06 4.62
C MET A 1 20.98 -2.47 5.91
N ALA A 2 20.38 -3.36 6.71
CA ALA A 2 21.07 -3.96 7.85
C ALA A 2 22.32 -4.72 7.35
N PRO A 3 23.48 -4.60 8.02
CA PRO A 3 24.66 -5.39 7.68
C PRO A 3 24.38 -6.89 7.87
N PRO A 4 25.04 -7.79 7.13
CA PRO A 4 24.88 -9.22 7.32
C PRO A 4 25.22 -9.60 8.77
N PRO A 5 24.48 -10.54 9.39
CA PRO A 5 24.72 -10.94 10.76
C PRO A 5 26.10 -11.58 10.89
N ASN A 6 26.90 -11.09 11.84
CA ASN A 6 28.19 -11.71 12.14
C ASN A 6 27.95 -12.99 12.96
N PRO A 7 28.29 -14.19 12.44
CA PRO A 7 28.01 -15.45 13.11
C PRO A 7 28.83 -15.66 14.38
N ASN A 8 29.91 -14.91 14.55
CA ASN A 8 30.77 -14.99 15.74
C ASN A 8 30.21 -14.21 16.94
N LEU A 9 29.16 -13.41 16.74
CA LEU A 9 28.54 -12.64 17.82
C LEU A 9 27.43 -13.45 18.52
N PRO A 10 27.28 -13.30 19.84
CA PRO A 10 26.12 -13.81 20.57
C PRO A 10 24.80 -13.35 19.94
N LEU A 11 23.76 -14.17 20.06
CA LEU A 11 22.44 -13.88 19.48
C LEU A 11 21.91 -12.50 19.92
N GLN A 12 22.09 -12.16 21.20
CA GLN A 12 21.68 -10.87 21.76
C GLN A 12 22.31 -9.70 20.99
N GLU A 13 23.61 -9.74 20.72
CA GLU A 13 24.31 -8.66 20.02
C GLU A 13 23.86 -8.55 18.56
N ARG A 14 23.60 -9.69 17.89
CA ARG A 14 23.03 -9.70 16.53
C ARG A 14 21.64 -9.07 16.49
N LEU A 15 20.79 -9.40 17.47
CA LEU A 15 19.45 -8.81 17.60
C LEU A 15 19.52 -7.31 17.94
N LEU A 16 20.43 -6.91 18.83
CA LEU A 16 20.66 -5.49 19.13
C LEU A 16 21.15 -4.71 17.91
N ALA A 17 22.04 -5.31 17.10
CA ALA A 17 22.48 -4.70 15.84
C ALA A 17 21.32 -4.50 14.87
N LEU A 18 20.41 -5.48 14.76
CA LEU A 18 19.20 -5.36 13.95
C LEU A 18 18.26 -4.29 14.50
N ALA A 19 18.05 -4.25 15.82
CA ALA A 19 17.15 -3.32 16.50
C ALA A 19 17.56 -1.85 16.33
N LYS A 20 18.86 -1.58 16.19
CA LYS A 20 19.40 -0.24 15.90
C LYS A 20 19.11 0.25 14.48
N THR A 21 18.59 -0.60 13.60
CA THR A 21 18.31 -0.20 12.21
C THR A 21 16.94 0.45 12.07
N LEU A 22 16.86 1.46 11.20
CA LEU A 22 15.58 2.06 10.82
C LEU A 22 14.62 1.05 10.18
N GLN A 23 15.14 -0.01 9.53
CA GLN A 23 14.33 -1.07 8.95
C GLN A 23 13.63 -1.92 10.03
N PHE A 24 14.24 -2.10 11.19
CA PHE A 24 13.60 -2.76 12.31
C PHE A 24 12.45 -1.93 12.88
N GLY A 25 12.61 -0.60 13.02
CA GLY A 25 11.50 0.29 13.38
C GLY A 25 10.33 0.21 12.39
N TRP A 26 10.63 0.14 11.10
CA TRP A 26 9.63 -0.09 10.05
C TRP A 26 8.93 -1.46 10.18
N PHE A 27 9.67 -2.52 10.50
CA PHE A 27 9.10 -3.84 10.78
C PHE A 27 8.16 -3.82 11.99
N VAL A 28 8.60 -3.21 13.10
CA VAL A 28 7.78 -3.09 14.32
C VAL A 28 6.50 -2.31 14.03
N GLY A 29 6.57 -1.22 13.25
CA GLY A 29 5.39 -0.48 12.83
C GLY A 29 4.38 -1.35 12.07
N HIS A 30 4.81 -2.15 11.10
CA HIS A 30 3.91 -3.07 10.39
C HIS A 30 3.33 -4.16 11.30
N LEU A 31 4.13 -4.69 12.23
CA LEU A 31 3.64 -5.65 13.22
C LEU A 31 2.60 -5.03 14.15
N THR A 32 2.85 -3.81 14.65
CA THR A 32 1.89 -3.04 15.45
C THR A 32 0.60 -2.81 14.69
N LEU A 33 0.68 -2.44 13.39
CA LEU A 33 -0.49 -2.26 12.54
C LEU A 33 -1.33 -3.54 12.46
N ILE A 34 -0.71 -4.69 12.17
CA ILE A 34 -1.42 -5.98 12.08
C ILE A 34 -2.12 -6.31 13.41
N LEU A 35 -1.41 -6.21 14.53
CA LEU A 35 -1.93 -6.55 15.85
C LEU A 35 -3.09 -5.64 16.26
N THR A 36 -2.96 -4.33 16.02
CA THR A 36 -3.99 -3.35 16.37
C THR A 36 -5.20 -3.42 15.43
N THR A 37 -5.00 -3.68 14.13
CA THR A 37 -6.11 -4.00 13.23
C THR A 37 -6.83 -5.27 13.66
N GLY A 38 -6.11 -6.33 14.02
CA GLY A 38 -6.71 -7.58 14.52
C GLY A 38 -7.56 -7.33 15.78
N ARG A 39 -7.03 -6.56 16.74
CA ARG A 39 -7.77 -6.19 17.95
C ARG A 39 -8.99 -5.29 17.67
N TYR A 40 -8.89 -4.40 16.69
CA TYR A 40 -10.01 -3.58 16.22
C TYR A 40 -11.08 -4.46 15.56
N PHE A 41 -10.68 -5.41 14.73
CA PHE A 41 -11.57 -6.35 14.05
C PHE A 41 -12.39 -7.19 15.03
N LEU A 42 -11.80 -7.63 16.15
CA LEU A 42 -12.55 -8.28 17.25
C LEU A 42 -13.61 -7.37 17.89
N SER A 43 -13.40 -6.05 17.89
CA SER A 43 -14.39 -5.08 18.37
C SER A 43 -15.48 -4.84 17.31
N TRP A 44 -15.12 -4.92 16.03
CA TRP A 44 -16.05 -4.85 14.90
C TRP A 44 -17.02 -6.04 14.87
N ILE A 45 -16.53 -7.27 15.00
CA ILE A 45 -17.36 -8.49 15.04
C ILE A 45 -18.35 -8.44 16.20
N ARG A 46 -17.92 -7.97 17.37
CA ARG A 46 -18.79 -7.81 18.56
C ARG A 46 -19.70 -6.57 18.49
N MET A 47 -19.78 -5.91 17.34
CA MET A 47 -20.55 -4.69 17.11
C MET A 47 -20.24 -3.56 18.10
N ASN A 48 -19.03 -3.56 18.67
CA ASN A 48 -18.60 -2.67 19.74
C ASN A 48 -17.41 -1.79 19.30
N TYR A 49 -17.54 -1.21 18.11
CA TYR A 49 -16.47 -0.53 17.38
C TYR A 49 -16.27 0.95 17.80
N TYR A 50 -17.06 1.46 18.73
CA TYR A 50 -16.90 2.81 19.29
C TYR A 50 -16.40 2.84 20.74
N THR A 51 -16.05 1.70 21.35
CA THR A 51 -15.37 1.71 22.65
C THR A 51 -14.04 2.44 22.60
N ARG A 52 -13.59 2.97 23.74
CA ARG A 52 -12.26 3.57 23.89
C ARG A 52 -11.15 2.65 23.36
N MET A 53 -11.25 1.35 23.63
CA MET A 53 -10.26 0.37 23.15
C MET A 53 -10.31 0.13 21.64
N ALA A 54 -11.51 0.11 21.04
CA ALA A 54 -11.64 0.03 19.58
C ALA A 54 -11.05 1.28 18.92
N GLN A 55 -11.41 2.46 19.40
CA GLN A 55 -10.87 3.73 18.90
C GLN A 55 -9.35 3.80 19.06
N LEU A 56 -8.81 3.40 20.22
CA LEU A 56 -7.37 3.34 20.43
C LEU A 56 -6.70 2.38 19.43
N SER A 57 -7.26 1.20 19.23
CA SER A 57 -6.73 0.22 18.26
C SER A 57 -6.73 0.79 16.83
N TYR A 58 -7.82 1.43 16.41
CA TYR A 58 -7.94 2.07 15.10
C TYR A 58 -6.92 3.20 14.91
N ARG A 59 -6.79 4.10 15.89
CA ARG A 59 -5.86 5.24 15.83
C ARG A 59 -4.42 4.76 15.85
N THR A 60 -4.08 3.78 16.69
CA THR A 60 -2.73 3.20 16.75
C THR A 60 -2.37 2.50 15.43
N ALA A 61 -3.32 1.83 14.77
CA ALA A 61 -3.07 1.22 13.46
C ALA A 61 -2.67 2.28 12.40
N PHE A 62 -3.35 3.43 12.36
CA PHE A 62 -3.00 4.51 11.43
C PHE A 62 -1.76 5.32 11.84
N ILE A 63 -1.46 5.44 13.13
CA ILE A 63 -0.16 5.96 13.59
C ILE A 63 0.96 5.03 13.12
N ALA A 64 0.80 3.72 13.29
CA ALA A 64 1.76 2.73 12.84
C ALA A 64 1.95 2.79 11.30
N ALA A 65 0.86 2.92 10.54
CA ALA A 65 0.91 3.14 9.09
C ALA A 65 1.67 4.43 8.73
N ALA A 66 1.37 5.56 9.38
CA ALA A 66 2.04 6.82 9.12
C ALA A 66 3.55 6.73 9.41
N VAL A 67 3.93 6.04 10.50
CA VAL A 67 5.35 5.81 10.83
C VAL A 67 6.03 4.94 9.76
N THR A 68 5.42 3.84 9.33
CA THR A 68 6.06 2.94 8.34
C THR A 68 6.22 3.61 6.98
N TYR A 69 5.19 4.25 6.46
CA TYR A 69 5.31 5.00 5.20
C TYR A 69 6.22 6.21 5.34
N GLY A 70 6.19 6.92 6.48
CA GLY A 70 7.12 8.01 6.79
C GLY A 70 8.59 7.56 6.75
N ILE A 71 8.91 6.38 7.28
CA ILE A 71 10.25 5.78 7.18
C ILE A 71 10.65 5.52 5.72
N VAL A 72 9.73 5.00 4.89
CA VAL A 72 10.00 4.75 3.47
C VAL A 72 10.28 6.07 2.74
N VAL A 73 9.43 7.08 2.93
CA VAL A 73 9.61 8.42 2.35
C VAL A 73 10.93 9.04 2.80
N TYR A 74 11.26 8.99 4.09
CA TYR A 74 12.55 9.49 4.59
C TYR A 74 13.73 8.78 3.91
N LYS A 75 13.67 7.46 3.75
CA LYS A 75 14.73 6.69 3.09
C LYS A 75 14.88 7.05 1.62
N THR A 76 13.78 7.22 0.88
CA THR A 76 13.82 7.60 -0.54
C THR A 76 14.39 9.01 -0.70
N MET A 77 13.97 9.97 0.12
CA MET A 77 14.52 11.34 0.10
C MET A 77 16.02 11.37 0.47
N ARG A 78 16.41 10.66 1.53
CA ARG A 78 17.81 10.57 1.95
C ARG A 78 18.70 9.89 0.90
N ALA A 79 18.19 8.89 0.19
CA ALA A 79 18.92 8.24 -0.89
C ALA A 79 19.18 9.21 -2.05
N ARG A 80 18.18 9.99 -2.48
CA ARG A 80 18.32 11.01 -3.52
C ARG A 80 19.32 12.11 -3.16
N ALA A 81 19.31 12.56 -1.90
CA ALA A 81 20.27 13.54 -1.41
C ALA A 81 21.72 13.03 -1.49
N LYS A 82 21.94 11.73 -1.25
CA LYS A 82 23.26 11.10 -1.33
C LYS A 82 23.77 10.92 -2.75
N THR A 83 22.89 10.71 -3.73
CA THR A 83 23.27 10.52 -5.14
C THR A 83 23.53 11.84 -5.87
N GLY A 84 23.55 12.98 -5.17
CA GLY A 84 23.84 14.28 -5.77
C GLY A 84 22.70 14.83 -6.65
N ALA A 85 21.51 14.23 -6.60
CA ALA A 85 20.31 14.80 -7.24
C ALA A 85 19.88 16.04 -6.45
N ARG A 86 20.48 17.20 -6.77
CA ARG A 86 20.35 18.47 -6.02
C ARG A 86 18.97 19.12 -6.15
N ALA A 87 18.19 18.79 -7.16
CA ALA A 87 16.84 19.34 -7.30
C ALA A 87 15.90 18.65 -6.31
N ALA A 88 15.28 19.44 -5.43
CA ALA A 88 14.14 18.97 -4.66
C ALA A 88 13.09 18.42 -5.64
N PRO A 89 12.52 17.23 -5.39
CA PRO A 89 11.48 16.71 -6.26
C PRO A 89 10.35 17.72 -6.34
N THR A 90 9.86 17.95 -7.56
CA THR A 90 8.72 18.84 -7.77
C THR A 90 7.55 18.36 -6.91
N PRO A 91 6.68 19.26 -6.41
CA PRO A 91 5.51 18.86 -5.65
C PRO A 91 4.67 17.79 -6.37
N MET A 92 4.58 17.88 -7.71
CA MET A 92 3.91 16.88 -8.54
C MET A 92 4.59 15.50 -8.48
N ALA A 93 5.93 15.45 -8.52
CA ALA A 93 6.66 14.19 -8.40
C ALA A 93 6.54 13.55 -7.02
N LEU A 94 6.38 14.35 -5.95
CA LEU A 94 6.08 13.84 -4.61
C LEU A 94 4.65 13.29 -4.52
N LEU A 95 3.67 13.98 -5.09
CA LEU A 95 2.28 13.52 -5.13
C LEU A 95 2.11 12.27 -6.01
N ALA A 96 3.00 12.06 -6.97
CA ALA A 96 3.07 10.84 -7.77
C ALA A 96 3.77 9.66 -7.07
N ASP A 97 4.37 9.83 -5.89
CA ASP A 97 4.97 8.71 -5.16
C ASP A 97 3.89 7.95 -4.36
N GLU A 98 3.73 6.66 -4.64
CA GLU A 98 2.75 5.80 -3.97
C GLU A 98 2.91 5.82 -2.44
N ASN A 99 4.14 5.84 -1.92
CA ASN A 99 4.38 5.84 -0.48
C ASN A 99 3.94 7.15 0.17
N ILE A 100 4.09 8.27 -0.55
CA ILE A 100 3.60 9.58 -0.10
C ILE A 100 2.08 9.61 -0.11
N GLN A 101 1.45 9.06 -1.15
CA GLN A 101 -0.01 8.94 -1.23
C GLN A 101 -0.59 8.12 -0.07
N TYR A 102 0.01 6.96 0.23
CA TYR A 102 -0.38 6.14 1.38
C TYR A 102 -0.06 6.82 2.72
N LEU A 103 1.06 7.54 2.85
CA LEU A 103 1.33 8.34 4.05
C LEU A 103 0.26 9.41 4.27
N ALA A 104 -0.05 10.19 3.23
CA ALA A 104 -1.08 11.21 3.28
C ALA A 104 -2.44 10.60 3.67
N MET A 105 -2.80 9.46 3.07
CA MET A 105 -4.05 8.80 3.41
C MET A 105 -4.06 8.25 4.84
N ALA A 106 -2.95 7.68 5.33
CA ALA A 106 -2.86 7.23 6.71
C ALA A 106 -3.12 8.38 7.70
N LEU A 107 -2.60 9.57 7.42
CA LEU A 107 -2.87 10.78 8.21
C LEU A 107 -4.32 11.23 8.11
N VAL A 108 -4.91 11.23 6.91
CA VAL A 108 -6.35 11.56 6.73
C VAL A 108 -7.23 10.60 7.56
N TRP A 109 -6.97 9.30 7.49
CA TRP A 109 -7.71 8.29 8.26
C TRP A 109 -7.48 8.42 9.77
N LEU A 110 -6.30 8.86 10.19
CA LEU A 110 -6.00 9.11 11.59
C LEU A 110 -6.89 10.20 12.21
N PHE A 111 -7.36 11.18 11.42
CA PHE A 111 -8.20 12.28 11.92
C PHE A 111 -9.67 12.22 11.46
N SER A 112 -10.00 11.33 10.53
CA SER A 112 -11.38 11.10 10.09
C SER A 112 -12.20 10.30 11.11
N PRO A 113 -13.54 10.23 10.95
CA PRO A 113 -14.34 9.18 11.56
C PRO A 113 -13.79 7.78 11.21
N GLN A 114 -14.15 6.75 11.98
CA GLN A 114 -13.63 5.40 11.77
C GLN A 114 -14.22 4.78 10.50
N TYR A 115 -13.35 4.50 9.51
CA TYR A 115 -13.67 3.72 8.32
C TYR A 115 -12.92 2.39 8.38
N PRO A 116 -13.52 1.30 8.92
CA PRO A 116 -12.86 0.00 9.05
C PRO A 116 -12.27 -0.53 7.74
N LEU A 117 -12.99 -0.33 6.63
CA LEU A 117 -12.56 -0.77 5.30
C LEU A 117 -11.21 -0.16 4.88
N ALA A 118 -10.88 1.04 5.40
CA ALA A 118 -9.60 1.70 5.16
C ALA A 118 -8.40 0.98 5.80
N LEU A 119 -8.61 0.14 6.82
CA LEU A 119 -7.51 -0.62 7.45
C LEU A 119 -7.05 -1.80 6.61
N ILE A 120 -7.93 -2.34 5.76
CA ILE A 120 -7.71 -3.63 5.10
C ILE A 120 -6.54 -3.55 4.10
N PRO A 121 -6.47 -2.56 3.18
CA PRO A 121 -5.32 -2.43 2.28
C PRO A 121 -3.98 -2.34 3.02
N TYR A 122 -3.90 -1.49 4.04
CA TYR A 122 -2.69 -1.32 4.86
C TYR A 122 -2.27 -2.61 5.57
N THR A 123 -3.26 -3.40 6.02
CA THR A 123 -2.99 -4.68 6.70
C THR A 123 -2.45 -5.71 5.72
N ILE A 124 -3.01 -5.79 4.50
CA ILE A 124 -2.50 -6.67 3.43
C ILE A 124 -1.04 -6.33 3.11
N TYR A 125 -0.72 -5.06 2.85
CA TYR A 125 0.68 -4.63 2.65
C TYR A 125 1.57 -4.98 3.83
N SER A 126 1.09 -4.76 5.06
CA SER A 126 1.85 -5.05 6.28
C SER A 126 2.19 -6.54 6.42
N VAL A 127 1.28 -7.45 6.05
CA VAL A 127 1.54 -8.90 6.08
C VAL A 127 2.70 -9.26 5.17
N PHE A 128 2.71 -8.77 3.92
CA PHE A 128 3.82 -9.02 2.99
C PHE A 128 5.12 -8.38 3.49
N HIS A 129 5.05 -7.17 4.04
CA HIS A 129 6.22 -6.49 4.60
C HIS A 129 6.84 -7.23 5.79
N VAL A 130 6.01 -7.72 6.72
CA VAL A 130 6.45 -8.56 7.85
C VAL A 130 7.02 -9.88 7.35
N ALA A 131 6.37 -10.54 6.40
CA ALA A 131 6.84 -11.79 5.81
C ALA A 131 8.20 -11.63 5.13
N THR A 132 8.33 -10.67 4.21
CA THR A 132 9.60 -10.40 3.51
C THR A 132 10.70 -9.97 4.48
N TYR A 133 10.40 -9.14 5.48
CA TYR A 133 11.39 -8.74 6.48
C TYR A 133 11.88 -9.92 7.32
N THR A 134 10.94 -10.78 7.74
CA THR A 134 11.23 -12.00 8.50
C THR A 134 12.17 -12.89 7.71
N ARG A 135 11.85 -13.15 6.45
CA ARG A 135 12.68 -13.96 5.54
C ARG A 135 14.06 -13.35 5.31
N ALA A 136 14.14 -12.05 5.06
CA ALA A 136 15.37 -11.40 4.60
C ALA A 136 16.30 -10.95 5.74
N ASN A 137 15.79 -10.74 6.96
CA ASN A 137 16.56 -10.15 8.06
C ASN A 137 16.47 -10.98 9.34
N LEU A 138 15.26 -11.34 9.80
CA LEU A 138 15.13 -12.05 11.08
C LEU A 138 15.70 -13.47 11.00
N ILE A 139 15.31 -14.27 10.00
CA ILE A 139 15.79 -15.64 9.88
C ILE A 139 17.32 -15.70 9.77
N PRO A 140 17.99 -14.92 8.89
CA PRO A 140 19.45 -14.89 8.87
C PRO A 140 20.08 -14.46 10.20
N VAL A 141 19.49 -13.49 10.91
CA VAL A 141 20.00 -13.03 12.22
C VAL A 141 19.88 -14.11 13.28
N LEU A 142 18.78 -14.87 13.30
CA LEU A 142 18.54 -15.97 14.24
C LEU A 142 19.47 -17.16 13.97
N LEU A 143 19.55 -17.58 12.71
CA LEU A 143 20.33 -18.76 12.31
C LEU A 143 21.83 -18.48 12.21
N ALA A 144 22.23 -17.24 11.90
CA ALA A 144 23.59 -16.85 11.57
C ALA A 144 24.33 -17.89 10.72
N PRO A 145 23.85 -18.17 9.49
CA PRO A 145 24.54 -19.11 8.62
C PRO A 145 25.99 -18.65 8.44
N LYS A 146 26.94 -19.51 8.82
CA LYS A 146 28.35 -19.27 8.55
C LYS A 146 28.52 -19.29 7.03
N PRO A 147 29.17 -18.28 6.41
CA PRO A 147 29.46 -18.36 4.98
C PRO A 147 30.23 -19.65 4.71
N ALA A 148 29.80 -20.41 3.70
CA ALA A 148 30.58 -21.54 3.20
C ALA A 148 31.97 -21.02 2.76
N PRO A 149 33.05 -21.83 2.87
CA PRO A 149 34.34 -21.43 2.31
C PRO A 149 34.13 -21.02 0.86
N GLU A 150 34.73 -19.89 0.50
CA GLU A 150 34.63 -19.26 -0.82
C GLU A 150 34.78 -20.30 -1.92
N ALA A 151 33.77 -20.46 -2.76
CA ALA A 151 34.00 -21.06 -4.06
C ALA A 151 34.96 -20.11 -4.79
N ALA A 152 36.14 -20.62 -5.12
CA ALA A 152 37.10 -19.93 -5.96
C ALA A 152 36.41 -19.62 -7.29
N ASP A 153 35.96 -18.38 -7.47
CA ASP A 153 35.71 -17.69 -8.74
C ASP A 153 34.92 -16.41 -8.46
N GLY A 154 35.64 -15.31 -8.18
CA GLY A 154 35.35 -13.90 -8.50
C GLY A 154 33.92 -13.31 -8.44
N ALA A 155 32.92 -14.01 -7.92
CA ALA A 155 31.54 -13.58 -7.91
C ALA A 155 31.29 -12.71 -6.68
N SER A 156 30.70 -11.54 -6.91
CA SER A 156 30.26 -10.65 -5.84
C SER A 156 29.47 -11.44 -4.78
N PRO A 157 29.65 -11.19 -3.47
CA PRO A 157 29.03 -11.96 -2.42
C PRO A 157 27.51 -11.85 -2.53
N SER A 158 26.91 -12.82 -3.21
CA SER A 158 25.47 -12.99 -3.23
C SER A 158 25.08 -13.36 -1.81
N ARG A 159 24.13 -12.61 -1.24
CA ARG A 159 23.57 -12.90 0.07
C ARG A 159 23.01 -14.32 0.02
N GLN A 160 23.78 -15.29 0.52
CA GLN A 160 23.28 -16.64 0.72
C GLN A 160 22.11 -16.51 1.68
N ALA A 161 20.89 -16.64 1.15
CA ALA A 161 19.72 -16.81 1.97
C ALA A 161 20.04 -18.00 2.90
N ALA A 162 19.90 -17.81 4.21
CA ALA A 162 19.97 -18.93 5.13
C ALA A 162 19.05 -20.02 4.56
N ASN A 163 19.60 -21.17 4.15
CA ASN A 163 18.84 -22.29 3.58
C ASN A 163 17.96 -22.88 4.70
N SER A 164 16.85 -22.21 4.99
CA SER A 164 15.91 -22.53 6.05
C SER A 164 14.58 -22.92 5.41
N PRO A 165 13.98 -24.07 5.82
CA PRO A 165 12.65 -24.45 5.35
C PRO A 165 11.61 -23.34 5.54
N LEU A 166 11.68 -22.62 6.66
CA LEU A 166 10.79 -21.49 6.95
C LEU A 166 11.01 -20.32 5.98
N ALA A 167 12.27 -19.98 5.65
CA ALA A 167 12.57 -18.93 4.68
C ALA A 167 12.06 -19.28 3.27
N ASN A 168 12.07 -20.56 2.91
CA ASN A 168 11.54 -21.06 1.65
C ASN A 168 10.00 -21.01 1.63
N GLN A 169 9.34 -21.46 2.71
CA GLN A 169 7.88 -21.37 2.87
C GLN A 169 7.38 -19.93 2.79
N ILE A 170 8.04 -18.99 3.49
CA ILE A 170 7.68 -17.57 3.40
C ILE A 170 7.89 -17.05 1.98
N GLY A 171 8.97 -17.47 1.31
CA GLY A 171 9.21 -17.13 -0.09
C GLY A 171 8.10 -17.62 -1.03
N ALA A 172 7.66 -18.86 -0.86
CA ALA A 172 6.55 -19.45 -1.59
C ALA A 172 5.23 -18.70 -1.32
N PHE A 173 4.90 -18.46 -0.05
CA PHE A 173 3.73 -17.67 0.34
C PHE A 173 3.69 -16.29 -0.34
N VAL A 174 4.81 -15.54 -0.29
CA VAL A 174 4.87 -14.22 -0.94
C VAL A 174 4.66 -14.36 -2.45
N LYS A 175 5.34 -15.31 -3.09
CA LYS A 175 5.23 -15.51 -4.54
C LYS A 175 3.81 -15.89 -4.98
N GLU A 176 3.16 -16.77 -4.23
CA GLU A 176 1.86 -17.32 -4.58
C GLU A 176 0.71 -16.33 -4.35
N TYR A 177 0.73 -15.61 -3.23
CA TYR A 177 -0.40 -14.77 -2.85
C TYR A 177 -0.25 -13.29 -3.15
N TYR A 178 0.94 -12.79 -3.53
CA TYR A 178 1.16 -11.35 -3.73
C TYR A 178 0.25 -10.78 -4.83
N ASP A 179 0.24 -11.37 -6.02
CA ASP A 179 -0.52 -10.87 -7.16
C ASP A 179 -2.03 -10.87 -6.89
N ALA A 180 -2.57 -11.99 -6.41
CA ALA A 180 -3.96 -12.11 -6.00
C ALA A 180 -4.34 -11.10 -4.90
N SER A 181 -3.44 -10.87 -3.93
CA SER A 181 -3.68 -9.90 -2.86
C SER A 181 -3.66 -8.46 -3.39
N MET A 182 -2.82 -8.12 -4.35
CA MET A 182 -2.81 -6.79 -4.98
C MET A 182 -4.09 -6.54 -5.80
N ALA A 183 -4.63 -7.58 -6.44
CA ALA A 183 -5.95 -7.50 -7.06
C ALA A 183 -7.05 -7.24 -6.02
N ILE A 184 -7.07 -7.97 -4.89
CA ILE A 184 -8.01 -7.74 -3.79
C ILE A 184 -7.89 -6.33 -3.24
N VAL A 185 -6.67 -5.83 -3.01
CA VAL A 185 -6.43 -4.44 -2.57
C VAL A 185 -7.07 -3.45 -3.52
N SER A 186 -6.93 -3.66 -4.83
CA SER A 186 -7.52 -2.77 -5.84
C SER A 186 -9.06 -2.73 -5.76
N TYR A 187 -9.69 -3.89 -5.56
CA TYR A 187 -11.14 -3.96 -5.32
C TYR A 187 -11.55 -3.27 -4.01
N LEU A 188 -10.78 -3.44 -2.94
CA LEU A 188 -11.03 -2.77 -1.65
C LEU A 188 -10.89 -1.26 -1.76
N GLU A 189 -9.89 -0.77 -2.52
CA GLU A 189 -9.70 0.66 -2.77
C GLU A 189 -10.91 1.27 -3.49
N ILE A 190 -11.43 0.58 -4.52
CA ILE A 190 -12.63 1.01 -5.26
C ILE A 190 -13.88 0.91 -4.38
N ALA A 191 -14.04 -0.17 -3.62
CA ALA A 191 -15.16 -0.35 -2.69
C ALA A 191 -15.18 0.74 -1.61
N LEU A 192 -14.00 1.14 -1.11
CA LEU A 192 -13.85 2.22 -0.16
C LEU A 192 -14.27 3.57 -0.77
N TRP A 193 -13.92 3.84 -2.03
CA TRP A 193 -14.42 5.02 -2.73
C TRP A 193 -15.96 5.01 -2.83
N GLY A 194 -16.55 3.89 -3.22
CA GLY A 194 -18.02 3.75 -3.28
C GLY A 194 -18.70 3.97 -1.92
N ARG A 195 -18.10 3.44 -0.85
CA ARG A 195 -18.58 3.65 0.52
C ARG A 195 -18.50 5.12 0.96
N ILE A 196 -17.44 5.84 0.59
CA ILE A 196 -17.27 7.28 0.88
C ILE A 196 -18.23 8.11 0.03
N LEU A 197 -18.42 7.75 -1.24
CA LEU A 197 -19.37 8.41 -2.13
C LEU A 197 -20.79 8.32 -1.56
N LEU A 198 -21.20 7.14 -1.08
CA LEU A 198 -22.49 6.98 -0.42
C LEU A 198 -22.59 7.86 0.85
N SER A 199 -21.52 7.96 1.65
CA SER A 199 -21.47 8.92 2.76
C SER A 199 -21.60 10.38 2.31
N ALA A 200 -21.08 10.74 1.13
CA ALA A 200 -21.15 12.08 0.57
C ALA A 200 -22.57 12.42 0.10
N ILE A 201 -23.21 11.50 -0.64
CA ILE A 201 -24.61 11.62 -1.08
C ILE A 201 -25.56 11.73 0.12
N LEU A 202 -25.28 10.99 1.20
CA LEU A 202 -26.05 11.05 2.45
C LEU A 202 -25.63 12.21 3.38
N PHE A 203 -24.83 13.17 2.91
CA PHE A 203 -24.38 14.35 3.67
C PHE A 203 -23.78 14.06 5.05
N GLN A 204 -23.12 12.91 5.20
CA GLN A 204 -22.47 12.57 6.47
C GLN A 204 -21.32 13.53 6.80
N ARG A 205 -21.05 13.73 8.09
CA ARG A 205 -20.04 14.70 8.53
C ARG A 205 -18.66 14.40 7.92
N ARG A 206 -18.03 15.41 7.30
CA ARG A 206 -16.71 15.37 6.62
C ARG A 206 -16.62 14.49 5.37
N SER A 207 -17.71 13.88 4.91
CA SER A 207 -17.68 12.99 3.73
C SER A 207 -17.32 13.71 2.44
N TRP A 208 -17.71 14.97 2.28
CA TRP A 208 -17.34 15.82 1.13
C TRP A 208 -15.84 16.07 1.02
N ILE A 209 -15.15 16.27 2.15
CA ILE A 209 -13.69 16.42 2.16
C ILE A 209 -13.05 15.06 1.83
N LEU A 210 -13.54 13.98 2.44
CA LEU A 210 -13.02 12.64 2.22
C LEU A 210 -13.19 12.16 0.77
N ILE A 211 -14.33 12.44 0.14
CA ILE A 211 -14.55 12.02 -1.25
C ILE A 211 -13.59 12.75 -2.20
N VAL A 212 -13.30 14.04 -1.98
CA VAL A 212 -12.33 14.78 -2.81
C VAL A 212 -10.93 14.20 -2.63
N LEU A 213 -10.46 14.08 -1.39
CA LEU A 213 -9.11 13.55 -1.10
C LEU A 213 -8.94 12.12 -1.59
N TYR A 214 -9.93 11.26 -1.34
CA TYR A 214 -9.87 9.86 -1.72
C TYR A 214 -10.05 9.65 -3.23
N THR A 215 -10.79 10.52 -3.92
CA THR A 215 -10.85 10.52 -5.40
C THR A 215 -9.49 10.86 -5.99
N ALA A 216 -8.79 11.87 -5.46
CA ALA A 216 -7.44 12.20 -5.90
C ALA A 216 -6.47 11.02 -5.69
N PHE A 217 -6.54 10.38 -4.52
CA PHE A 217 -5.80 9.15 -4.23
C PHE A 217 -6.11 8.05 -5.25
N LEU A 218 -7.39 7.68 -5.42
CA LEU A 218 -7.77 6.59 -6.32
C LEU A 218 -7.45 6.90 -7.79
N ARG A 219 -7.52 8.17 -8.20
CA ARG A 219 -7.11 8.61 -9.54
C ARG A 219 -5.61 8.44 -9.75
N ALA A 220 -4.79 8.76 -8.77
CA ALA A 220 -3.35 8.53 -8.82
C ALA A 220 -3.04 7.03 -8.86
N ARG A 221 -3.73 6.22 -8.04
CA ARG A 221 -3.65 4.76 -8.08
C ARG A 221 -4.03 4.17 -9.43
N TYR A 222 -5.07 4.69 -10.09
CA TYR A 222 -5.47 4.25 -11.43
C TYR A 222 -4.35 4.47 -12.47
N SER A 223 -3.62 5.58 -12.39
CA SER A 223 -2.48 5.82 -13.30
C SER A 223 -1.25 4.94 -13.01
N GLN A 224 -1.11 4.44 -11.79
CA GLN A 224 0.13 3.78 -11.32
C GLN A 224 0.00 2.26 -11.22
N SER A 225 -1.22 1.75 -11.02
CA SER A 225 -1.49 0.33 -10.77
C SER A 225 -2.31 -0.32 -11.88
N THR A 226 -1.73 -1.31 -12.54
CA THR A 226 -2.42 -2.18 -13.50
C THR A 226 -3.55 -2.98 -12.85
N HIS A 227 -3.42 -3.34 -11.57
CA HIS A 227 -4.47 -4.03 -10.82
C HIS A 227 -5.71 -3.14 -10.64
N VAL A 228 -5.52 -1.85 -10.36
CA VAL A 228 -6.63 -0.89 -10.24
C VAL A 228 -7.32 -0.70 -11.58
N GLN A 229 -6.56 -0.51 -12.66
CA GLN A 229 -7.12 -0.43 -14.03
C GLN A 229 -7.93 -1.68 -14.39
N THR A 230 -7.40 -2.86 -14.07
CA THR A 230 -8.06 -4.14 -14.33
C THR A 230 -9.34 -4.28 -13.50
N ALA A 231 -9.31 -3.91 -12.22
CA ALA A 231 -10.49 -3.94 -11.36
C ALA A 231 -11.60 -3.01 -11.87
N PHE A 232 -11.26 -1.79 -12.32
CA PHE A 232 -12.23 -0.89 -12.95
C PHE A 232 -12.84 -1.47 -14.24
N ARG A 233 -12.02 -2.07 -15.11
CA ARG A 233 -12.51 -2.73 -16.34
C ARG A 233 -13.43 -3.91 -16.03
N GLN A 234 -13.06 -4.75 -15.06
CA GLN A 234 -13.85 -5.92 -14.66
C GLN A 234 -15.17 -5.51 -14.00
N LEU A 235 -15.16 -4.49 -13.14
CA LEU A 235 -16.39 -3.94 -12.56
C LEU A 235 -17.28 -3.32 -13.63
N GLY A 236 -16.70 -2.54 -14.56
CA GLY A 236 -17.43 -1.97 -15.69
C GLY A 236 -18.12 -3.04 -16.53
N ALA A 237 -17.40 -4.08 -16.93
CA ALA A 237 -17.94 -5.19 -17.71
C ALA A 237 -19.07 -5.95 -16.98
N ARG A 238 -18.96 -6.11 -15.65
CA ARG A 238 -20.03 -6.72 -14.84
C ARG A 238 -21.29 -5.86 -14.84
N VAL A 239 -21.14 -4.54 -14.66
CA VAL A 239 -22.30 -3.63 -14.71
C VAL A 239 -22.89 -3.57 -16.11
N ASP A 240 -22.06 -3.53 -17.15
CA ASP A 240 -22.52 -3.60 -18.55
C ASP A 240 -23.39 -4.85 -18.79
N SER A 241 -22.93 -6.03 -18.34
CA SER A 241 -23.69 -7.28 -18.45
C SER A 241 -25.04 -7.21 -17.73
N LEU A 242 -25.07 -6.71 -16.49
CA LEU A 242 -26.32 -6.55 -15.72
C LEU A 242 -27.29 -5.56 -16.38
N VAL A 243 -26.77 -4.47 -16.93
CA VAL A 243 -27.56 -3.39 -17.52
C VAL A 243 -28.07 -3.76 -18.93
N SER A 244 -27.36 -4.66 -19.63
CA SER A 244 -27.78 -5.21 -20.92
C SER A 244 -28.86 -6.30 -20.84
N ALA A 245 -29.18 -6.82 -19.65
CA ALA A 245 -30.18 -7.86 -19.48
C ALA A 245 -31.56 -7.40 -20.00
N GLN A 246 -32.33 -8.32 -20.59
CA GLN A 246 -33.62 -8.03 -21.24
C GLN A 246 -34.66 -7.42 -20.29
N GLY A 247 -34.58 -7.71 -18.98
CA GLY A 247 -35.49 -7.17 -17.96
C GLY A 247 -35.08 -5.82 -17.34
N THR A 248 -33.94 -5.23 -17.74
CA THR A 248 -33.43 -4.02 -17.10
C THR A 248 -34.10 -2.75 -17.65
N PRO A 249 -34.65 -1.85 -16.79
CA PRO A 249 -35.31 -0.63 -17.25
C PRO A 249 -34.41 0.26 -18.12
N PRO A 250 -34.95 0.92 -19.17
CA PRO A 250 -34.17 1.81 -20.04
C PRO A 250 -33.42 2.92 -19.29
N ALA A 251 -34.02 3.44 -18.21
CA ALA A 251 -33.40 4.46 -17.36
C ALA A 251 -32.07 3.98 -16.76
N ALA A 252 -31.95 2.71 -16.36
CA ALA A 252 -30.71 2.16 -15.82
C ALA A 252 -29.59 2.12 -16.87
N ARG A 253 -29.94 1.83 -18.14
CA ARG A 253 -29.00 1.90 -19.27
C ARG A 253 -28.52 3.32 -19.53
N GLN A 254 -29.44 4.29 -19.51
CA GLN A 254 -29.11 5.70 -19.70
C GLN A 254 -28.21 6.23 -18.58
N VAL A 255 -28.54 5.95 -17.33
CA VAL A 255 -27.74 6.35 -16.16
C VAL A 255 -26.35 5.73 -16.23
N TRP A 256 -26.24 4.44 -16.53
CA TRP A 256 -24.94 3.79 -16.67
C TRP A 256 -24.11 4.36 -17.83
N GLY A 257 -24.74 4.67 -18.96
CA GLY A 257 -24.10 5.38 -20.07
C GLY A 257 -23.54 6.74 -19.65
N ALA A 258 -24.33 7.54 -18.93
CA ALA A 258 -23.89 8.83 -18.41
C ALA A 258 -22.73 8.70 -17.40
N VAL A 259 -22.76 7.69 -16.53
CA VAL A 259 -21.65 7.40 -15.59
C VAL A 259 -20.36 7.06 -16.34
N LYS A 260 -20.43 6.22 -17.38
CA LYS A 260 -19.25 5.87 -18.20
C LYS A 260 -18.67 7.10 -18.91
N GLU A 261 -19.53 7.94 -19.49
CA GLU A 261 -19.10 9.15 -20.17
C GLU A 261 -18.47 10.16 -19.20
N ALA A 262 -19.11 10.41 -18.06
CA ALA A 262 -18.55 11.27 -17.01
C ALA A 262 -17.21 10.74 -16.49
N GLY A 263 -17.08 9.42 -16.30
CA GLY A 263 -15.83 8.78 -15.89
C GLY A 263 -14.72 8.95 -16.94
N LYS A 264 -15.05 8.83 -18.22
CA LYS A 264 -14.12 9.07 -19.33
C LYS A 264 -13.67 10.53 -19.40
N GLN A 265 -14.62 11.47 -19.33
CA GLN A 265 -14.31 12.91 -19.31
C GLN A 265 -13.45 13.28 -18.12
N PHE A 266 -13.76 12.74 -16.93
CA PHE A 266 -12.96 12.94 -15.72
C PHE A 266 -11.54 12.38 -15.89
N HIS A 267 -11.41 11.16 -16.41
CA HIS A 267 -10.11 10.55 -16.71
C HIS A 267 -9.29 11.45 -17.65
N ASP A 268 -9.91 11.91 -18.73
CA ASP A 268 -9.27 12.70 -19.78
C ASP A 268 -8.88 14.10 -19.32
N ALA A 269 -9.67 14.71 -18.43
CA ALA A 269 -9.40 16.02 -17.82
C ALA A 269 -8.30 15.96 -16.74
N THR A 270 -8.12 14.80 -16.11
CA THR A 270 -7.12 14.60 -15.03
C THR A 270 -5.86 13.88 -15.52
N ASP A 271 -5.73 13.66 -16.82
CA ASP A 271 -4.54 13.06 -17.42
C ASP A 271 -3.41 14.08 -17.53
N VAL A 272 -2.51 14.03 -16.54
CA VAL A 272 -1.35 14.93 -16.42
C VAL A 272 -0.37 14.78 -17.61
N SER A 273 -0.36 13.64 -18.31
CA SER A 273 0.53 13.42 -19.45
C SER A 273 0.27 14.42 -20.59
N LYS A 274 -0.98 14.86 -20.76
CA LYS A 274 -1.40 15.88 -21.75
C LYS A 274 -0.84 17.27 -21.46
N TYR A 275 -0.46 17.54 -20.21
CA TYR A 275 0.05 18.84 -19.77
C TYR A 275 1.58 18.85 -19.60
N ILE A 276 2.22 17.68 -19.60
CA ILE A 276 3.68 17.52 -19.53
C ILE A 276 4.28 17.30 -20.94
N SER A 277 3.54 16.68 -21.86
CA SER A 277 3.94 16.59 -23.27
C SER A 277 3.67 17.94 -23.97
N GLY A 278 4.72 18.75 -24.13
CA GLY A 278 4.66 19.93 -24.99
C GLY A 278 4.28 19.57 -26.43
N PRO A 279 3.82 20.54 -27.25
CA PRO A 279 3.32 20.28 -28.58
C PRO A 279 4.38 19.53 -29.40
N VAL A 280 4.01 18.35 -29.88
CA VAL A 280 4.81 17.59 -30.84
C VAL A 280 5.01 18.50 -32.05
N LYS A 281 6.22 19.05 -32.20
CA LYS A 281 6.65 19.70 -33.44
C LYS A 281 6.52 18.64 -34.53
N LYS A 282 5.48 18.76 -35.35
CA LYS A 282 5.43 18.10 -36.65
C LYS A 282 6.62 18.66 -37.44
N THR A 283 7.67 17.88 -37.58
CA THR A 283 8.70 18.13 -38.59
C THR A 283 8.06 17.85 -39.94
N SER A 284 7.90 18.92 -40.72
CA SER A 284 7.64 18.86 -42.16
C SER A 284 8.74 18.12 -42.89
#